data_AF-A0A952EFH2-F1
#
_entry.id   AF-A0A952EFH2-F1
#
_cell.length_a   1.000
_cell.length_b   1.000
_cell.length_c   1.000
_cell.angle_alpha   90.00
_cell.angle_beta   90.00
_cell.angle_gamma   90.00
#
_symmetry.space_group_name_H-M   'P 1'
#
loop_
_entity.id
_entity.type
_entity.pdbx_description
1 polymer ?
#
loop_
_entity_poly.entity_id
_entity_poly.type
_entity_poly.pdbx_seq_one_letter_code
_entity_poly.pdbx_strand_id
1 'polypeptide(L)' 'MEADQKFEPAAWLATWEKAGGAWSGKTLILPTPNPHVLKRMVRDLGSDEIIALAAHMGVDAEVDA' A
#
# COMPACT_ATOMS: atom_id res chain seq x y z
N MET A 1 0.39 -27.16 3.39
CA MET A 1 0.62 -26.23 2.27
C MET A 1 -0.14 -24.98 2.63
N GLU A 2 0.48 -24.16 3.48
CA GLU A 2 -0.09 -22.86 3.85
C GLU A 2 -0.16 -22.04 2.57
N ALA A 3 -1.36 -21.55 2.25
CA ALA A 3 -1.55 -20.72 1.08
C ALA A 3 -0.58 -19.55 1.21
N ASP A 4 0.37 -19.49 0.29
CA ASP A 4 1.06 -18.28 -0.13
C ASP A 4 -0.03 -17.23 -0.30
N GLN A 5 -0.27 -16.44 0.76
CA GLN A 5 -1.37 -15.49 0.79
C GLN A 5 -0.89 -14.33 -0.06
N LYS A 6 -1.00 -14.52 -1.37
CA LYS A 6 -0.58 -13.60 -2.40
C LYS A 6 -1.17 -12.25 -2.04
N PHE A 7 -0.29 -11.29 -1.74
CA PHE A 7 -0.69 -9.93 -1.46
C PHE A 7 -1.62 -9.43 -2.57
N GLU A 8 -2.79 -8.90 -2.21
CA GLU A 8 -3.80 -8.41 -3.13
C GLU A 8 -3.81 -6.86 -3.12
N PRO A 9 -3.16 -6.21 -4.10
CA PRO A 9 -3.00 -4.75 -4.13
C PRO A 9 -4.34 -4.01 -4.11
N ALA A 10 -5.33 -4.52 -4.85
CA ALA A 10 -6.66 -3.93 -4.92
C ALA A 10 -7.38 -3.95 -3.57
N ALA A 11 -7.29 -5.06 -2.83
CA ALA A 11 -7.91 -5.19 -1.50
C ALA A 11 -7.21 -4.31 -0.46
N TRP A 12 -5.88 -4.21 -0.55
CA TRP A 12 -5.10 -3.31 0.30
C TRP A 12 -5.46 -1.85 0.04
N LEU A 13 -5.53 -1.42 -1.23
CA LEU A 13 -5.92 -0.05 -1.61
C LEU A 13 -7.34 0.28 -1.16
N ALA A 14 -8.30 -0.63 -1.33
CA ALA A 14 -9.65 -0.44 -0.82
C ALA A 14 -9.68 -0.25 0.71
N THR A 15 -8.78 -0.93 1.43
CA THR A 15 -8.63 -0.78 2.88
C THR A 15 -7.96 0.54 3.24
N TRP A 16 -6.96 0.95 2.47
CA TRP A 16 -6.27 2.24 2.59
C TRP A 16 -7.24 3.41 2.44
N GLU A 17 -8.04 3.42 1.37
CA GLU A 17 -9.05 4.45 1.12
C GLU A 17 -10.14 4.47 2.20
N LYS A 18 -10.59 3.29 2.67
CA LYS A 18 -11.54 3.19 3.80
C LYS A 18 -10.97 3.72 5.11
N ALA A 19 -9.68 3.54 5.35
CA ALA A 19 -8.98 4.12 6.50
C ALA A 19 -8.76 5.65 6.36
N GLY A 20 -9.19 6.22 5.22
CA GLY A 20 -9.06 7.63 4.89
C GLY A 20 -7.79 7.96 4.14
N GLY A 21 -6.92 6.98 3.86
CA GLY A 21 -5.69 7.16 3.08
C GLY A 21 -5.98 7.68 1.68
N ALA A 22 -5.08 8.51 1.17
CA ALA A 22 -5.14 9.00 -0.21
C ALA A 22 -3.88 8.57 -0.95
N TRP A 23 -3.90 8.69 -2.27
CA TRP A 23 -2.77 8.36 -3.13
C TRP A 23 -2.75 9.34 -4.29
N SER A 24 -1.56 9.77 -4.69
CA SER A 24 -1.37 10.68 -5.81
C SER A 24 -0.15 10.24 -6.62
N GLY A 25 -0.40 9.78 -7.85
CA GLY A 25 0.63 9.19 -8.69
C GLY A 25 1.33 8.01 -7.99
N LYS A 26 2.62 8.18 -7.69
CA LYS A 26 3.47 7.18 -7.01
C LYS A 26 3.52 7.32 -5.49
N THR A 27 2.81 8.30 -4.90
CA THR A 27 2.96 8.64 -3.48
C THR A 27 1.72 8.30 -2.68
N LEU A 28 1.89 7.52 -1.60
CA LEU A 28 0.88 7.33 -0.57
C LEU A 28 0.77 8.58 0.30
N ILE A 29 -0.41 9.16 0.37
CA ILE A 29 -0.70 10.36 1.15
C ILE A 29 -1.38 9.94 2.45
N LEU A 30 -0.82 10.40 3.57
CA LEU A 30 -1.34 10.19 4.92
C LEU A 30 -2.16 11.40 5.37
N PRO A 31 -3.49 11.44 5.21
CA PRO A 31 -4.29 12.53 5.75
C PRO A 31 -4.47 12.38 7.27
N THR A 32 -4.31 13.50 7.97
CA THR A 32 -4.81 13.70 9.33
C THR A 32 -6.34 13.64 9.33
N PRO A 33 -7.00 12.91 10.26
CA PRO A 33 -6.60 12.72 11.65
C PRO A 33 -6.34 11.27 12.11
N ASN A 34 -6.22 10.27 11.22
CA ASN A 34 -5.97 8.87 11.61
C ASN A 34 -4.55 8.35 11.25
N PRO A 35 -3.47 8.96 11.77
CA PRO A 35 -2.12 8.58 11.39
C PRO A 35 -1.73 7.17 11.86
N HIS A 36 -2.30 6.64 12.94
CA HIS A 36 -1.83 5.38 13.52
C HIS A 36 -2.16 4.14 12.67
N VAL A 37 -3.39 4.05 12.14
CA VAL A 37 -3.83 2.92 11.32
C VAL A 37 -3.08 2.92 9.98
N LEU A 38 -3.04 4.08 9.30
CA LEU A 38 -2.36 4.21 8.02
C LEU A 38 -0.84 4.00 8.14
N LYS A 39 -0.19 4.53 9.20
CA LYS A 39 1.24 4.28 9.45
C LYS A 39 1.53 2.79 9.68
N ARG A 40 0.63 2.07 10.35
CA ARG A 40 0.77 0.63 10.53
C ARG A 40 0.69 -0.10 9.19
N MET A 41 -0.29 0.23 8.36
CA MET A 41 -0.43 -0.36 7.02
C MET A 41 0.80 -0.13 6.13
N VAL A 42 1.43 1.06 6.20
CA VAL A 42 2.69 1.35 5.49
C VAL A 42 3.88 0.61 6.10
N ARG A 43 3.90 0.42 7.42
CA ARG A 43 4.97 -0.33 8.09
C ARG A 43 4.90 -1.84 7.79
N ASP A 44 3.69 -2.36 7.64
CA ASP A 44 3.45 -3.76 7.31
C ASP A 44 3.68 -4.05 5.81
N LEU A 45 3.91 -3.02 4.98
CA LEU A 45 4.27 -3.14 3.56
C LEU A 45 5.77 -3.42 3.39
N GLY A 46 6.11 -4.63 2.94
CA GLY A 46 7.43 -5.02 2.47
C GLY A 46 7.70 -4.62 1.02
N SER A 47 8.95 -4.80 0.58
CA SER A 47 9.40 -4.38 -0.75
C SER A 47 8.62 -5.04 -1.89
N ASP A 48 8.34 -6.34 -1.82
CA ASP A 48 7.56 -7.06 -2.83
C ASP A 48 6.11 -6.55 -2.94
N GLU A 49 5.52 -6.14 -1.82
CA GLU A 49 4.14 -5.65 -1.75
C GLU A 49 4.05 -4.21 -2.27
N ILE A 50 5.08 -3.40 -2.05
CA ILE A 50 5.25 -2.08 -2.68
C ILE A 50 5.35 -2.23 -4.20
N ILE A 51 6.15 -3.18 -4.69
CA ILE A 51 6.28 -3.46 -6.13
C ILE A 51 4.94 -3.94 -6.69
N ALA A 52 4.23 -4.83 -6.00
CA ALA A 52 2.92 -5.32 -6.41
C ALA A 52 1.85 -4.20 -6.43
N LEU A 53 1.87 -3.29 -5.44
CA LEU A 53 1.04 -2.08 -5.46
C LEU A 53 1.36 -1.21 -6.67
N ALA A 54 2.63 -0.91 -6.89
CA ALA A 54 3.05 -0.05 -8.00
C ALA A 54 2.65 -0.63 -9.35
N ALA A 55 2.89 -1.93 -9.57
CA ALA A 55 2.48 -2.64 -10.77
C ALA A 55 0.96 -2.62 -10.96
N HIS A 56 0.18 -2.81 -9.89
CA HIS A 56 -1.29 -2.74 -9.96
C HIS A 56 -1.79 -1.34 -10.32
N MET A 57 -1.13 -0.31 -9.78
CA MET A 57 -1.45 1.09 -10.02
C MET A 57 -0.97 1.58 -11.39
N GLY A 58 -0.24 0.74 -12.15
CA GLY A 58 0.34 1.10 -13.44
C GLY A 58 1.46 2.13 -13.35
N VAL A 59 2.13 2.22 -12.19
CA VAL A 59 3.22 3.17 -11.94
C VAL A 59 4.51 2.41 -11.66
N ASP A 60 5.60 2.89 -12.24
CA ASP A 60 6.94 2.35 -11.99
C ASP A 60 7.39 2.74 -10.57
N ALA A 61 7.47 1.79 -9.62
CA ALA A 61 8.06 2.07 -8.31
C ALA A 61 9.57 1.84 -8.35
N GLU A 62 10.31 2.92 -8.14
CA GLU A 62 11.72 2.83 -7.76
C GLU A 62 11.76 2.66 -6.24
N VAL A 63 12.08 1.44 -5.77
CA VAL A 63 12.32 1.17 -4.36
C VAL A 63 13.81 1.48 -4.12
N ASP A 64 14.11 2.68 -3.64
CA ASP A 64 15.48 3.02 -3.21
C ASP A 64 15.77 2.20 -1.93
N ALA A 65 16.83 1.39 -1.98
CA ALA A 65 17.20 0.39 -0.99
C ALA A 65 17.94 0.99 0.23
#